data_AF-A0A6M2D7W0-F1
#
_entry.id   AF-A0A6M2D7W0-F1
#
_cell.length_a   1.000
_cell.length_b   1.000
_cell.length_c   1.000
_cell.angle_alpha   90.00
_cell.angle_beta   90.00
_cell.angle_gamma   90.00
#
_symmetry.space_group_name_H-M   'P 1'
#
loop_
_entity.id
_entity.type
_entity.pdbx_description
1 polymer ?
#
loop_
_entity_poly.entity_id
_entity_poly.type
_entity_poly.pdbx_seq_one_letter_code
_entity_poly.pdbx_strand_id
1 'polypeptide(L)'
;LFCFFLRTHDLFIKHNLLKANQMYYYRFFQHIKKNKLYTAKSPQSKCRYSLRNEIRVIPKFRTAYGRQHIGYQVPHLINHLSPLDFNTMSKKSMKLYIINHQLEYV
;
A
#
# COMPACT_ATOMS: atom_id res chain seq x y z
N LEU A 1 11.80 -17.85 20.05
CA LEU A 1 12.82 -16.83 20.37
C LEU A 1 12.09 -15.52 20.65
N PHE A 2 12.38 -14.94 21.82
CA PHE A 2 11.62 -13.90 22.51
C PHE A 2 11.32 -12.65 21.66
N CYS A 3 10.04 -12.27 21.57
CA CYS A 3 9.63 -10.94 21.12
C CYS A 3 10.06 -9.90 22.16
N PHE A 4 11.02 -9.06 21.80
CA PHE A 4 11.23 -7.77 22.48
C PHE A 4 9.98 -6.92 22.26
N PHE A 5 9.07 -6.90 23.23
CA PHE A 5 7.98 -5.94 23.27
C PHE A 5 8.60 -4.57 23.53
N LEU A 6 8.89 -3.82 22.45
CA LEU A 6 9.43 -2.47 22.54
C LEU A 6 8.41 -1.60 23.27
N ARG A 7 8.74 -1.18 24.50
CA ARG A 7 7.95 -0.25 25.35
C ARG A 7 7.54 1.04 24.63
N THR A 8 8.19 1.36 23.51
CA THR A 8 7.91 2.54 22.71
C THR A 8 6.65 2.42 21.86
N HIS A 9 6.06 1.23 21.68
CA HIS A 9 4.88 1.05 20.82
C HIS A 9 3.73 1.99 21.20
N ASP A 10 3.42 2.11 22.49
CA ASP A 10 2.35 2.96 23.01
C ASP A 10 2.62 4.44 22.76
N LEU A 11 3.90 4.87 22.75
CA LEU A 11 4.28 6.24 22.41
C LEU A 11 3.96 6.56 20.94
N PHE A 12 4.20 5.61 20.02
CA PHE A 12 3.85 5.80 18.61
C PHE A 12 2.35 5.95 18.41
N ILE A 13 1.54 5.14 19.11
CA ILE A 13 0.08 5.21 19.04
C ILE A 13 -0.39 6.56 19.61
N LYS A 14 0.05 6.92 20.81
CA LYS A 14 -0.34 8.17 21.50
C LYS A 14 -0.09 9.42 20.65
N HIS A 15 1.04 9.46 19.95
CA HIS A 15 1.43 10.60 19.13
C HIS A 15 1.05 10.48 17.64
N ASN A 16 0.30 9.43 17.26
CA ASN A 16 0.00 9.11 15.87
C ASN A 16 1.27 9.14 14.99
N LEU A 17 2.36 8.52 15.44
CA LEU A 17 3.64 8.47 14.73
C LEU A 17 3.75 7.18 13.91
N LEU A 18 4.39 7.26 12.75
CA LEU A 18 4.68 6.09 11.93
C LEU A 18 5.94 5.39 12.45
N LYS A 19 5.90 4.06 12.54
CA LYS A 19 7.10 3.25 12.76
C LYS A 19 8.00 3.27 11.52
N ALA A 20 9.27 2.90 11.67
CA ALA A 20 10.20 2.78 10.54
C ALA A 20 9.66 1.83 9.44
N ASN A 21 9.07 0.70 9.83
CA ASN A 21 8.50 -0.28 8.89
C ASN A 21 7.28 0.27 8.14
N GLN A 22 6.52 1.18 8.76
CA GLN A 22 5.35 1.84 8.18
C GLN A 22 5.74 3.01 7.26
N MET A 23 6.92 3.62 7.46
CA MET A 23 7.41 4.71 6.61
C MET A 23 7.59 4.29 5.16
N TYR A 24 7.94 3.02 4.92
CA TYR A 24 8.03 2.47 3.58
C TYR A 24 6.70 2.62 2.82
N TYR A 25 5.60 2.12 3.38
CA TYR A 25 4.27 2.23 2.78
C TYR A 25 3.80 3.68 2.65
N TYR A 26 4.13 4.54 3.61
CA TYR A 26 3.79 5.96 3.52
C TYR A 26 4.45 6.63 2.31
N ARG A 27 5.77 6.41 2.12
CA ARG A 27 6.48 6.91 0.93
C ARG A 27 5.94 6.27 -0.34
N PHE A 28 5.58 5.00 -0.29
CA PHE A 28 5.04 4.28 -1.43
C PHE A 28 3.66 4.79 -1.86
N PHE A 29 2.76 5.10 -0.91
CA PHE A 29 1.46 5.71 -1.19
C PHE A 29 1.62 7.11 -1.80
N GLN A 30 2.57 7.89 -1.29
CA GLN A 30 2.91 9.19 -1.89
C GLN A 30 3.40 9.02 -3.33
N HIS A 31 4.23 8.02 -3.60
CA HIS A 31 4.72 7.72 -4.95
C HIS A 31 3.57 7.31 -5.90
N ILE A 32 2.69 6.40 -5.47
CA ILE A 32 1.50 5.97 -6.22
C ILE A 32 0.61 7.17 -6.55
N LYS A 33 0.35 8.04 -5.57
CA LYS A 33 -0.48 9.24 -5.77
C LYS A 33 0.18 10.23 -6.72
N LYS A 34 1.45 10.56 -6.49
CA LYS A 34 2.22 11.53 -7.29
C LYS A 34 2.24 11.13 -8.77
N ASN A 35 2.46 9.84 -9.04
CA ASN A 35 2.57 9.31 -10.39
C ASN A 35 1.22 8.81 -10.95
N LYS A 36 0.12 9.03 -10.22
CA LYS A 36 -1.24 8.57 -10.57
C LYS A 36 -1.30 7.09 -10.97
N LEU A 37 -0.48 6.24 -10.35
CA LEU A 37 -0.40 4.83 -10.73
C LEU A 37 -1.72 4.09 -10.47
N TYR A 38 -2.57 4.62 -9.59
CA TYR A 38 -3.93 4.15 -9.30
C TYR A 38 -4.95 4.38 -10.43
N THR A 39 -4.64 5.18 -11.45
CA THR A 39 -5.53 5.36 -12.63
C THR A 39 -5.17 4.47 -13.80
N ALA A 40 -3.96 3.89 -13.82
CA ALA A 40 -3.53 2.97 -14.87
C ALA A 40 -4.36 1.68 -14.82
N LYS A 41 -5.48 1.67 -15.55
CA LYS A 41 -6.18 0.44 -15.90
C LYS A 41 -5.34 -0.28 -16.94
N SER A 42 -5.21 -1.60 -16.80
CA SER A 42 -4.69 -2.44 -17.88
C SER A 42 -5.46 -2.11 -19.17
N PRO A 43 -4.81 -2.01 -20.33
CA PRO A 43 -5.51 -1.79 -21.60
C PRO A 43 -6.53 -2.89 -21.93
N GLN A 44 -6.49 -4.03 -21.22
CA GLN A 44 -7.52 -5.05 -21.30
C GLN A 44 -8.70 -4.81 -20.33
N SER A 45 -9.87 -4.67 -20.93
CA SER A 45 -11.21 -4.87 -20.37
C SER A 45 -11.86 -3.67 -19.68
N LYS A 46 -12.70 -2.96 -20.44
CA LYS A 46 -14.05 -2.70 -19.96
C LYS A 46 -14.62 -4.06 -19.56
N CYS A 47 -14.74 -4.32 -18.27
CA CYS A 47 -15.26 -5.61 -17.80
C CYS A 47 -16.65 -5.83 -18.44
N ARG A 48 -16.80 -6.87 -19.26
CA ARG A 48 -18.08 -7.21 -19.91
C ARG A 48 -19.19 -7.51 -18.88
N TYR A 49 -18.81 -7.80 -17.64
CA TYR A 49 -19.71 -8.15 -16.54
C TYR A 49 -19.56 -7.13 -15.39
N SER A 50 -20.64 -6.39 -15.11
CA SER A 50 -20.69 -5.36 -14.06
C SER A 50 -20.40 -5.88 -12.65
N LEU A 51 -20.55 -7.19 -12.41
CA LEU A 51 -20.38 -7.82 -11.09
C LEU A 51 -18.92 -8.16 -10.73
N ARG A 52 -17.97 -8.06 -11.67
CA ARG A 52 -16.57 -8.41 -11.40
C ARG A 52 -15.75 -7.16 -11.10
N ASN A 53 -15.10 -7.16 -9.93
CA ASN A 53 -14.10 -6.15 -9.59
C ASN A 53 -12.91 -6.25 -10.54
N GLU A 54 -12.50 -5.12 -11.10
CA GLU A 54 -11.33 -5.00 -11.97
C GLU A 54 -10.04 -5.19 -11.14
N ILE A 55 -9.56 -6.44 -11.03
CA ILE A 55 -8.28 -6.75 -10.40
C ILE A 55 -7.15 -6.45 -11.39
N ARG A 56 -6.11 -5.73 -10.94
CA ARG A 56 -4.93 -5.45 -11.75
C ARG A 56 -4.07 -6.69 -11.90
N VAL A 57 -3.63 -6.96 -13.12
CA VAL A 57 -2.69 -8.07 -13.39
C VAL A 57 -1.37 -7.79 -12.66
N ILE A 58 -0.96 -8.71 -11.81
CA ILE A 58 0.32 -8.67 -11.12
C ILE A 58 1.32 -9.45 -11.98
N PRO A 59 2.51 -8.90 -12.30
CA PRO A 59 3.53 -9.63 -13.04
C PRO A 59 3.97 -10.88 -12.27
N LYS A 60 4.26 -11.97 -13.00
CA LYS A 60 4.71 -13.24 -12.39
C LYS A 60 6.03 -13.09 -11.63
N PHE A 61 6.88 -12.15 -12.02
CA PHE A 61 8.18 -11.93 -11.38
C PHE A 61 8.07 -10.95 -10.21
N ARG A 62 8.26 -11.47 -8.99
CA ARG A 62 8.13 -10.72 -7.73
C ARG A 62 9.37 -9.88 -7.37
N THR A 63 10.57 -10.40 -7.63
CA THR A 63 11.82 -9.84 -7.08
C THR A 63 13.01 -9.95 -8.03
N ALA A 64 13.75 -8.88 -8.24
CA ALA A 64 15.14 -8.96 -8.70
C ALA A 64 16.05 -8.94 -7.46
N TYR A 65 16.86 -9.98 -7.24
CA TYR A 65 17.89 -10.11 -6.19
C TYR A 65 17.63 -9.29 -4.91
N GLY A 66 16.62 -9.68 -4.12
CA GLY A 66 16.34 -9.08 -2.82
C GLY A 66 15.53 -7.77 -2.83
N ARG A 67 15.19 -7.21 -4.00
CA ARG A 67 14.28 -6.05 -4.12
C ARG A 67 13.01 -6.45 -4.87
N GLN A 68 11.87 -6.13 -4.28
CA GLN A 68 10.59 -6.27 -4.97
C GLN A 68 10.46 -5.18 -6.04
N HIS A 69 10.03 -5.57 -7.24
CA HIS A 69 9.88 -4.64 -8.35
C HIS A 69 8.63 -3.77 -8.14
N ILE A 70 8.71 -2.45 -8.41
CA ILE A 70 7.58 -1.51 -8.25
C ILE A 70 6.37 -1.98 -9.07
N GLY A 71 6.62 -2.50 -10.29
CA GLY A 71 5.57 -3.06 -11.15
C GLY A 71 4.86 -4.28 -10.57
N TYR A 72 5.46 -4.99 -9.61
CA TYR A 72 4.78 -6.03 -8.82
C TYR A 72 4.02 -5.42 -7.64
N GLN A 73 4.69 -4.54 -6.88
CA GLN A 73 4.18 -4.01 -5.62
C GLN A 73 2.95 -3.12 -5.80
N VAL A 74 2.92 -2.29 -6.85
CA VAL A 74 1.81 -1.38 -7.12
C VAL A 74 0.49 -2.11 -7.39
N PRO A 75 0.39 -3.02 -8.39
CA PRO A 75 -0.85 -3.75 -8.62
C PRO A 75 -1.20 -4.65 -7.43
N HIS A 76 -0.21 -5.29 -6.79
CA HIS A 76 -0.45 -6.10 -5.58
C HIS A 76 -1.12 -5.28 -4.48
N LEU A 77 -0.58 -4.10 -4.17
CA LEU A 77 -1.09 -3.24 -3.12
C LEU A 77 -2.45 -2.65 -3.46
N ILE A 78 -2.68 -2.23 -4.70
CA ILE A 78 -3.99 -1.69 -5.12
C ILE A 78 -5.08 -2.76 -5.05
N ASN A 79 -4.76 -4.00 -5.44
CA ASN A 79 -5.71 -5.11 -5.33
C ASN A 79 -6.04 -5.45 -3.88
N HIS A 80 -5.06 -5.33 -2.97
CA HIS A 80 -5.26 -5.63 -1.55
C HIS A 80 -6.00 -4.52 -0.80
N LEU A 81 -5.85 -3.26 -1.25
CA LEU A 81 -6.45 -2.08 -0.63
C LEU A 81 -7.65 -1.57 -1.43
N SER A 82 -8.38 -2.45 -2.12
CA SER A 82 -9.31 -2.08 -3.19
C SER A 82 -10.61 -1.33 -2.82
N PRO A 83 -10.90 -0.91 -1.56
CA PRO A 83 -11.84 0.20 -1.35
C PRO A 83 -11.16 1.58 -1.21
N LEU A 84 -9.83 1.68 -1.32
CA LEU A 84 -9.09 2.91 -1.04
C LEU A 84 -8.98 3.85 -2.26
N ASP A 85 -9.57 5.03 -2.15
CA ASP A 85 -9.47 6.08 -3.16
C ASP A 85 -8.21 6.95 -3.00
N PHE A 86 -7.15 6.62 -3.72
CA PHE A 86 -5.89 7.38 -3.70
C PHE A 86 -6.03 8.83 -4.21
N ASN A 87 -7.07 9.14 -4.99
CA ASN A 87 -7.29 10.49 -5.53
C ASN A 87 -7.63 11.49 -4.41
N THR A 88 -8.59 11.11 -3.55
CA THR A 88 -9.15 11.94 -2.48
C THR A 88 -8.27 11.94 -1.22
N MET A 89 -7.41 10.94 -1.04
CA MET A 89 -6.56 10.82 0.14
C MET A 89 -5.57 11.97 0.34
N SER A 90 -5.70 12.71 1.44
CA SER A 90 -4.68 13.67 1.89
C SER A 90 -3.47 12.96 2.53
N LYS A 91 -2.34 13.66 2.70
CA LYS A 91 -1.16 13.13 3.41
C LYS A 91 -1.49 12.68 4.84
N LYS A 92 -2.34 13.43 5.54
CA LYS A 92 -2.80 13.12 6.90
C LYS A 92 -3.66 11.84 6.89
N SER A 93 -4.58 11.73 5.94
CA SER A 93 -5.44 10.55 5.78
C SER A 93 -4.64 9.29 5.48
N MET A 94 -3.63 9.38 4.60
CA MET A 94 -2.71 8.26 4.31
C MET A 94 -1.99 7.78 5.56
N LYS A 95 -1.47 8.74 6.35
CA LYS A 95 -0.76 8.44 7.60
C LYS A 95 -1.67 7.71 8.58
N LEU A 96 -2.88 8.22 8.80
CA LEU A 96 -3.86 7.60 9.70
C LEU A 96 -4.27 6.20 9.21
N TYR A 97 -4.47 6.03 7.91
CA TYR A 97 -4.80 4.72 7.34
C TYR A 97 -3.74 3.67 7.61
N ILE A 98 -2.46 4.01 7.42
CA ILE A 98 -1.33 3.10 7.68
C ILE A 98 -1.26 2.72 9.17
N ILE A 99 -1.51 3.68 10.06
CA ILE A 99 -1.53 3.45 11.52
C ILE A 99 -2.70 2.53 11.89
N ASN A 100 -3.91 2.82 11.43
CA ASN A 100 -5.13 2.07 11.76
C ASN A 100 -5.09 0.63 11.23
N HIS A 101 -4.59 0.43 10.01
CA HIS A 101 -4.48 -0.90 9.41
C HIS A 101 -3.18 -1.63 9.76
N GLN A 102 -2.32 -1.03 10.59
CA GLN A 102 -1.03 -1.58 11.01
C GLN A 102 -0.21 -2.15 9.84
N LEU A 103 -0.14 -1.40 8.72
CA LEU A 103 0.56 -1.86 7.52
C LEU A 103 2.08 -1.84 7.75
N GLU A 104 2.66 -3.00 7.99
CA GLU A 104 4.09 -3.16 8.26
C GLU A 104 4.78 -3.93 7.13
N TYR A 105 5.98 -3.46 6.77
CA TYR A 105 6.81 -4.14 5.78
C TYR A 105 7.30 -5.46 6.38
N VAL A 106 6.85 -6.58 5.82
CA VAL A 106 7.23 -7.95 6.20
C VAL A 106 8.42 -8.42 5.39
#